data_AF-A0A7J8EWS4-F1
#
_entry.id   AF-A0A7J8EWS4-F1
#
_cell.length_a   1.000
_cell.length_b   1.000
_cell.length_c   1.000
_cell.angle_alpha   90.00
_cell.angle_beta   90.00
_cell.angle_gamma   90.00
#
_symmetry.space_group_name_H-M   'P 1'
#
loop_
_entity.id
_entity.type
_entity.pdbx_description
1 polymer ?
#
loop_
_entity_poly.entity_id
_entity_poly.type
_entity_poly.pdbx_seq_one_letter_code
_entity_poly.pdbx_strand_id
1 'polypeptide(L)'
;MGLCKCPKRKVTNLFCFEHRVNVCEHCLVANHAKCIVQSYLQWLQDSDYSSNCRLCNTPLAARETTRLVCYDLFHWACLNERAAQLPQNTAPAGYQCPSCSGPIFPPSGPPGTRGLILLSPRPPRSRDGSRKQPLTLLQRAGLLLLLGLLGFLALLALMSRLGRAATDNDPNLDPLMNPHIRVGPS
;
A
#
# COMPACT_ATOMS: atom_id res chain seq x y z
N MET A 1 14.37 -25.81 -13.32
CA MET A 1 13.94 -24.50 -13.86
C MET A 1 12.44 -24.51 -14.00
N GLY A 2 11.72 -23.46 -13.59
CA GLY A 2 10.25 -23.47 -13.46
C GLY A 2 9.58 -22.32 -14.22
N LEU A 3 8.25 -22.40 -14.38
CA LEU A 3 7.44 -21.34 -14.97
C LEU A 3 6.80 -20.49 -13.88
N CYS A 4 6.93 -19.16 -13.98
CA CYS A 4 6.21 -18.26 -13.09
C CYS A 4 4.71 -18.31 -13.40
N LYS A 5 3.87 -18.33 -12.35
CA LYS A 5 2.40 -18.40 -12.46
C LYS A 5 1.74 -17.08 -12.94
N CYS A 6 2.51 -16.07 -13.27
CA CYS A 6 1.98 -14.79 -13.73
C CYS A 6 1.47 -14.88 -15.18
N PRO A 7 0.67 -13.89 -15.66
CA PRO A 7 0.14 -13.90 -17.02
C PRO A 7 1.22 -14.01 -18.10
N LYS A 8 2.42 -13.52 -17.83
CA LYS A 8 3.56 -13.57 -18.76
C LYS A 8 4.22 -14.95 -18.86
N ARG A 9 3.92 -15.89 -17.96
CA ARG A 9 4.42 -17.28 -17.93
C ARG A 9 5.91 -17.42 -18.28
N LYS A 10 6.75 -16.55 -17.70
CA LYS A 10 8.20 -16.55 -17.98
C LYS A 10 8.88 -17.73 -17.27
N VAL A 11 9.81 -18.38 -17.97
CA VAL A 11 10.75 -19.33 -17.35
C VAL A 11 11.64 -18.57 -16.37
N THR A 12 11.85 -19.15 -15.19
CA THR A 12 12.62 -18.56 -14.11
C THR A 12 13.33 -19.64 -13.30
N ASN A 13 14.44 -19.26 -12.68
CA ASN A 13 15.12 -20.06 -11.67
C ASN A 13 14.89 -19.55 -10.25
N LEU A 14 14.10 -18.48 -10.09
CA LEU A 14 13.84 -17.88 -8.79
C LEU A 14 12.58 -18.47 -8.17
N PHE A 15 12.66 -18.75 -6.89
CA PHE A 15 11.59 -19.33 -6.08
C PHE A 15 11.39 -18.51 -4.81
N CYS A 16 10.13 -18.18 -4.51
CA CYS A 16 9.76 -17.49 -3.28
C CYS A 16 9.50 -18.51 -2.17
N PHE A 17 10.25 -18.41 -1.07
CA PHE A 17 10.19 -19.36 0.04
C PHE A 17 8.92 -19.16 0.88
N GLU A 18 8.49 -17.90 1.06
CA GLU A 18 7.26 -17.57 1.78
C GLU A 18 6.00 -18.08 1.07
N HIS A 19 5.92 -17.86 -0.24
CA HIS A 19 4.72 -18.19 -1.03
C HIS A 19 4.78 -19.56 -1.71
N ARG A 20 5.93 -20.24 -1.67
CA ARG A 20 6.21 -21.54 -2.30
C ARG A 20 5.83 -21.57 -3.79
N VAL A 21 6.25 -20.54 -4.53
CA VAL A 21 5.98 -20.39 -5.98
C VAL A 21 7.21 -19.91 -6.75
N ASN A 22 7.30 -20.31 -8.03
CA ASN A 22 8.27 -19.77 -8.99
C ASN A 22 7.93 -18.31 -9.35
N VAL A 23 8.91 -17.42 -9.29
CA VAL A 23 8.74 -15.97 -9.46
C VAL A 23 9.63 -15.47 -10.58
N CYS A 24 9.10 -14.70 -11.53
CA CYS A 24 9.92 -14.01 -12.54
C CYS A 24 10.36 -12.62 -12.06
N GLU A 25 11.34 -12.00 -12.71
CA GLU A 25 11.87 -10.67 -12.34
C GLU A 25 10.78 -9.59 -12.22
N HIS A 26 9.72 -9.66 -13.02
CA HIS A 26 8.60 -8.73 -12.92
C HIS A 26 7.80 -8.93 -11.63
N CYS A 27 7.47 -10.17 -11.31
CA CYS A 27 6.73 -10.50 -10.09
C CYS A 27 7.58 -10.27 -8.84
N LEU A 28 8.90 -10.44 -8.96
CA LEU A 28 9.86 -10.15 -7.90
C LEU A 28 9.70 -8.72 -7.38
N VAL A 29 9.62 -7.74 -8.29
CA VAL A 29 9.48 -6.33 -7.90
C VAL A 29 8.05 -5.94 -7.59
N ALA A 30 7.08 -6.43 -8.37
CA ALA A 30 5.69 -6.01 -8.23
C ALA A 30 5.03 -6.55 -6.94
N ASN A 31 5.23 -7.84 -6.65
CA ASN A 31 4.46 -8.56 -5.62
C ASN A 31 5.33 -9.18 -4.53
N HIS A 32 6.62 -9.44 -4.82
CA HIS A 32 7.53 -10.12 -3.90
C HIS A 32 8.69 -9.22 -3.45
N ALA A 33 8.46 -7.92 -3.35
CA ALA A 33 9.51 -6.94 -3.02
C ALA A 33 10.19 -7.25 -1.68
N LYS A 34 9.41 -7.67 -0.67
CA LYS A 34 9.89 -8.00 0.68
C LYS A 34 10.10 -9.49 0.95
N CYS A 35 9.76 -10.36 0.00
CA CYS A 35 9.80 -11.80 0.25
C CYS A 35 11.20 -12.38 0.14
N ILE A 36 11.50 -13.43 0.90
CA ILE A 36 12.72 -14.21 0.68
C ILE A 36 12.60 -14.99 -0.64
N VAL A 37 13.49 -14.68 -1.59
CA VAL A 37 13.53 -15.27 -2.93
C VAL A 37 14.97 -15.68 -3.23
N GLN A 38 15.17 -16.94 -3.59
CA GLN A 38 16.47 -17.50 -3.96
C GLN A 38 16.32 -18.45 -5.15
N SER A 39 17.37 -19.19 -5.49
CA SER A 39 17.30 -20.19 -6.56
C SER A 39 16.38 -21.35 -6.17
N TYR A 40 15.68 -21.92 -7.15
CA TYR A 40 14.85 -23.11 -6.96
C TYR A 40 15.66 -24.32 -6.46
N LEU A 41 16.92 -24.44 -6.86
CA LEU A 41 17.80 -25.51 -6.39
C LEU A 41 18.09 -25.38 -4.90
N GLN A 42 18.34 -24.14 -4.43
CA GLN A 42 18.55 -23.88 -3.02
C GLN A 42 17.31 -24.28 -2.20
N TRP A 43 16.12 -23.95 -2.68
CA TRP A 43 14.86 -24.33 -2.01
C TRP A 43 14.67 -25.86 -1.90
N LEU A 44 15.13 -26.63 -2.91
CA LEU A 44 15.07 -28.10 -2.88
C LEU A 44 16.07 -28.69 -1.88
N GLN A 45 17.22 -28.04 -1.69
CA GLN A 45 18.27 -28.50 -0.78
C GLN A 45 17.98 -28.08 0.67
N ASP A 46 17.55 -26.84 0.85
CA ASP A 46 17.26 -26.22 2.14
C ASP A 46 16.03 -25.33 1.99
N SER A 47 14.94 -25.74 2.65
CA SER A 47 13.68 -24.97 2.65
C SER A 47 13.60 -23.97 3.81
N ASP A 48 14.56 -23.99 4.72
CA ASP A 48 14.56 -23.12 5.88
C ASP A 48 14.93 -21.69 5.47
N TYR A 49 14.20 -20.72 6.01
CA TYR A 49 14.43 -19.31 5.74
C TYR A 49 14.19 -18.46 6.96
N SER A 50 14.95 -17.37 7.07
CA SER A 50 14.73 -16.33 8.08
C SER A 50 14.21 -15.06 7.42
N SER A 51 13.11 -14.52 7.96
CA SER A 51 12.53 -13.24 7.55
C SER A 51 13.17 -12.04 8.28
N ASN A 52 14.30 -12.27 8.96
CA ASN A 52 15.02 -11.27 9.72
C ASN A 52 16.21 -10.74 8.91
N CYS A 53 16.51 -9.46 9.06
CA CYS A 53 17.70 -8.87 8.48
C CYS A 53 18.95 -9.42 9.19
N ARG A 54 19.91 -9.97 8.45
CA ARG A 54 21.13 -10.57 9.02
C ARG A 54 22.08 -9.56 9.68
N LEU A 55 21.86 -8.25 9.51
CA LEU A 55 22.69 -7.20 10.11
C LEU A 55 22.21 -6.79 11.51
N CYS A 56 20.90 -6.77 11.74
CA CYS A 56 20.31 -6.32 13.01
C CYS A 56 19.40 -7.36 13.68
N ASN A 57 19.19 -8.52 13.04
CA ASN A 57 18.32 -9.61 13.47
C ASN A 57 16.86 -9.22 13.75
N THR A 58 16.40 -8.08 13.24
CA THR A 58 14.99 -7.66 13.33
C THR A 58 14.22 -8.05 12.05
N PRO A 59 12.89 -8.24 12.13
CA PRO A 59 12.11 -8.65 10.97
C PRO A 59 12.18 -7.64 9.82
N LEU A 60 12.35 -8.14 8.59
CA LEU A 60 12.41 -7.35 7.36
C LEU A 60 11.12 -6.54 7.13
N ALA A 61 9.99 -6.97 7.71
CA ALA A 61 8.72 -6.25 7.65
C ALA A 61 8.74 -4.90 8.40
N ALA A 62 9.60 -4.74 9.42
CA ALA A 62 9.55 -3.61 10.36
C ALA A 62 10.03 -2.28 9.78
N ARG A 63 10.95 -2.30 8.80
CA ARG A 63 11.56 -1.10 8.22
C ARG A 63 11.61 -1.20 6.70
N GLU A 64 12.13 -0.15 6.07
CA GLU A 64 12.40 -0.16 4.63
C GLU A 64 13.53 -1.15 4.30
N THR A 65 13.29 -1.98 3.29
CA THR A 65 14.24 -3.00 2.83
C THR A 65 14.68 -2.73 1.40
N THR A 66 15.93 -3.06 1.12
CA THR A 66 16.52 -3.03 -0.22
C THR A 66 16.95 -4.44 -0.60
N ARG A 67 16.72 -4.80 -1.87
CA ARG A 67 17.15 -6.08 -2.44
C ARG A 67 18.41 -5.86 -3.25
N LEU A 68 19.45 -6.63 -2.96
CA LEU A 68 20.71 -6.60 -3.70
C LEU A 68 20.62 -7.42 -5.01
N VAL A 69 21.63 -7.28 -5.87
CA VAL A 69 21.74 -8.04 -7.13
C VAL A 69 21.81 -9.56 -6.89
N CYS A 70 22.34 -9.98 -5.74
CA CYS A 70 22.36 -11.38 -5.31
C CYS A 70 21.02 -11.90 -4.75
N TYR A 71 19.95 -11.09 -4.81
CA TYR A 71 18.60 -11.35 -4.26
C TYR A 71 18.47 -11.28 -2.73
N ASP A 72 19.55 -11.13 -1.98
CA ASP A 72 19.51 -10.94 -0.53
C ASP A 72 18.81 -9.63 -0.16
N LEU A 73 18.06 -9.67 0.96
CA LEU A 73 17.30 -8.55 1.50
C LEU A 73 17.92 -8.05 2.80
N PHE A 74 18.11 -6.73 2.88
CA PHE A 74 18.57 -6.05 4.08
C PHE A 74 17.73 -4.80 4.32
N HIS A 75 17.73 -4.30 5.56
CA HIS A 75 17.22 -2.95 5.80
C HIS A 75 18.14 -1.92 5.14
N TRP A 76 17.54 -0.91 4.51
CA TRP A 76 18.28 0.18 3.89
C TRP A 76 19.22 0.86 4.89
N ALA A 77 18.73 1.18 6.09
CA ALA A 77 19.52 1.80 7.15
C ALA A 77 20.73 0.95 7.56
N CYS A 78 20.55 -0.35 7.79
CA CYS A 78 21.64 -1.24 8.20
C CYS A 78 22.71 -1.36 7.10
N LEU A 79 22.30 -1.43 5.84
CA LEU A 79 23.25 -1.46 4.72
C LEU A 79 24.01 -0.13 4.62
N ASN A 80 23.32 1.00 4.79
CA ASN A 80 23.91 2.33 4.71
C ASN A 80 24.90 2.61 5.85
N GLU A 81 24.56 2.23 7.09
CA GLU A 81 25.45 2.31 8.24
C GLU A 81 26.74 1.49 8.00
N ARG A 82 26.61 0.29 7.45
CA ARG A 82 27.77 -0.54 7.11
C ARG A 82 28.60 0.09 5.99
N ALA A 83 27.95 0.64 4.97
CA ALA A 83 28.63 1.36 3.90
C ALA A 83 29.39 2.59 4.42
N ALA A 84 28.87 3.28 5.43
CA ALA A 84 29.51 4.43 6.06
C ALA A 84 30.74 4.07 6.93
N GLN A 85 30.85 2.82 7.38
CA GLN A 85 32.04 2.34 8.11
C GLN A 85 33.24 2.08 7.19
N LEU A 86 33.02 1.99 5.87
CA LEU A 86 34.09 1.79 4.90
C LEU A 86 34.85 3.11 4.65
N PRO A 87 36.16 3.06 4.34
CA PRO A 87 36.93 4.25 3.99
C PRO A 87 36.27 5.03 2.85
N GLN A 88 36.36 6.36 2.87
CA GLN A 88 35.80 7.21 1.80
C GLN A 88 36.40 6.93 0.41
N ASN A 89 37.59 6.32 0.35
CA ASN A 89 38.25 5.90 -0.90
C ASN A 89 37.89 4.46 -1.33
N THR A 90 36.79 3.90 -0.82
CA THR A 90 36.36 2.56 -1.21
C THR A 90 35.82 2.60 -2.64
N ALA A 91 36.52 1.94 -3.55
CA ALA A 91 36.06 1.79 -4.93
C ALA A 91 34.69 1.06 -4.96
N PRO A 92 33.87 1.24 -6.02
CA PRO A 92 32.59 0.54 -6.16
C PRO A 92 32.69 -0.98 -5.99
N ALA A 93 33.80 -1.59 -6.42
CA ALA A 93 34.07 -3.02 -6.24
C ALA A 93 34.26 -3.45 -4.77
N GLY A 94 34.59 -2.53 -3.87
CA GLY A 94 34.77 -2.79 -2.44
C GLY A 94 33.45 -2.90 -1.66
N TYR A 95 32.33 -2.48 -2.26
CA TYR A 95 31.01 -2.65 -1.64
C TYR A 95 30.48 -4.06 -1.92
N GLN A 96 30.56 -4.91 -0.89
CA GLN A 96 30.21 -6.32 -0.97
C GLN A 96 28.99 -6.66 -0.11
N CYS A 97 28.21 -7.64 -0.57
CA CYS A 97 27.09 -8.18 0.19
C CYS A 97 27.61 -8.87 1.47
N PRO A 98 27.04 -8.58 2.67
CA PRO A 98 27.43 -9.24 3.91
C PRO A 98 27.20 -10.75 3.96
N SER A 99 26.34 -11.28 3.07
CA SER A 99 25.93 -12.69 3.07
C SER A 99 26.68 -13.57 2.10
N CYS A 100 26.98 -13.07 0.91
CA CYS A 100 27.59 -13.85 -0.15
C CYS A 100 28.90 -13.24 -0.67
N SER A 101 29.37 -12.14 -0.06
CA SER A 101 30.51 -11.31 -0.48
C SER A 101 30.49 -10.86 -1.94
N GLY A 102 29.36 -11.04 -2.64
CA GLY A 102 29.18 -10.63 -4.03
C GLY A 102 29.13 -9.10 -4.17
N PRO A 103 29.39 -8.59 -5.38
CA PRO A 103 29.37 -7.15 -5.64
C PRO A 103 27.94 -6.59 -5.48
N ILE A 104 27.83 -5.47 -4.79
CA ILE A 104 26.55 -4.75 -4.65
C ILE A 104 26.19 -4.04 -5.96
N PHE A 105 27.20 -3.52 -6.65
CA PHE A 105 27.03 -2.82 -7.92
C PHE A 105 27.18 -3.81 -9.09
N PRO A 106 26.35 -3.68 -10.14
CA PRO A 106 26.56 -4.44 -11.36
C PRO A 106 27.95 -4.12 -11.94
N PRO A 107 28.63 -5.08 -12.57
CA PRO A 107 29.87 -4.81 -13.28
C PRO A 107 29.60 -3.77 -14.37
N SER A 108 30.34 -2.67 -14.36
CA SER A 108 30.27 -1.62 -15.38
C SER A 108 30.79 -2.15 -16.71
N GLY A 109 29.92 -2.83 -17.47
CA GLY A 109 30.17 -3.36 -18.81
C GLY A 109 29.36 -2.62 -19.90
N PRO A 110 29.78 -2.72 -21.18
CA PRO A 110 29.25 -1.94 -22.31
C PRO A 110 27.74 -2.15 -22.62
N PRO A 111 27.12 -1.27 -23.43
CA PRO A 111 25.66 -1.19 -23.57
C PRO A 111 25.12 -2.33 -24.42
N GLY A 112 24.61 -3.39 -23.79
CA GLY A 112 23.91 -4.43 -24.54
C GLY A 112 23.51 -5.67 -23.75
N THR A 113 24.13 -5.93 -22.60
CA THR A 113 23.96 -7.22 -21.93
C THR A 113 23.80 -7.05 -20.42
N ARG A 114 22.54 -7.16 -19.98
CA ARG A 114 22.09 -7.68 -18.68
C ARG A 114 22.55 -6.92 -17.42
N GLY A 115 21.59 -6.33 -16.73
CA GLY A 115 21.81 -5.88 -15.34
C GLY A 115 20.76 -4.90 -14.86
N LEU A 116 19.50 -5.21 -15.12
CA LEU A 116 18.35 -4.38 -14.75
C LEU A 116 18.10 -4.49 -13.23
N ILE A 117 19.08 -4.21 -12.36
CA ILE A 117 18.91 -4.28 -10.90
C ILE A 117 19.76 -3.22 -10.19
N LEU A 118 19.42 -1.96 -10.43
CA LEU A 118 19.06 -1.09 -9.31
C LEU A 118 17.53 -1.03 -9.29
N LEU A 119 16.86 -2.17 -9.11
CA LEU A 119 15.41 -2.19 -8.85
C LEU A 119 15.17 -1.91 -7.37
N SER A 120 15.67 -0.76 -6.92
CA SER A 120 14.89 0.03 -5.99
C SER A 120 13.96 0.89 -6.85
N PRO A 121 12.65 0.99 -6.57
CA PRO A 121 11.96 2.19 -7.01
C PRO A 121 12.74 3.34 -6.35
N ARG A 122 13.17 4.33 -7.14
CA ARG A 122 13.76 5.63 -6.74
C ARG A 122 13.75 5.88 -5.22
N PRO A 123 14.84 6.36 -4.58
CA PRO A 123 14.74 6.83 -3.21
C PRO A 123 13.55 7.81 -3.15
N PRO A 124 12.53 7.55 -2.33
CA PRO A 124 11.46 8.51 -2.21
C PRO A 124 12.12 9.73 -1.60
N ARG A 125 12.21 10.81 -2.39
CA ARG A 125 12.18 12.16 -1.80
C ARG A 125 11.11 12.10 -0.73
N SER A 126 11.47 12.56 0.46
CA SER A 126 10.57 12.91 1.55
C SER A 126 9.38 13.69 0.97
N ARG A 127 8.35 12.96 0.62
CA ARG A 127 7.02 13.48 0.39
C ARG A 127 6.20 12.80 1.46
N ASP A 128 6.00 13.56 2.53
CA ASP A 128 4.83 13.44 3.37
C ASP A 128 3.61 13.28 2.45
N GLY A 129 3.22 12.02 2.29
CA GLY A 129 2.28 11.56 1.30
C GLY A 129 1.35 10.63 2.01
N SER A 130 0.40 11.23 2.74
CA SER A 130 -0.74 10.58 3.37
C SER A 130 -1.27 9.46 2.46
N ARG A 131 -0.94 8.21 2.80
CA ARG A 131 -1.42 7.03 2.13
C ARG A 131 -2.88 6.88 2.53
N LYS A 132 -3.80 7.48 1.76
CA LYS A 132 -5.24 7.23 1.92
C LYS A 132 -5.46 5.74 1.68
N GLN A 133 -5.60 4.98 2.76
CA GLN A 133 -6.03 3.59 2.72
C GLN A 133 -7.36 3.54 1.95
N PRO A 134 -7.56 2.60 1.01
CA PRO A 134 -8.87 2.45 0.40
C PRO A 134 -9.84 2.06 1.52
N LEU A 135 -10.79 2.95 1.81
CA LEU A 135 -11.81 2.72 2.84
C LEU A 135 -12.41 1.33 2.62
N THR A 136 -12.36 0.50 3.67
CA THR A 136 -12.91 -0.85 3.66
C THR A 136 -14.40 -0.76 3.31
N LEU A 137 -14.97 -1.80 2.68
CA LEU A 137 -16.38 -1.81 2.26
C LEU A 137 -17.34 -1.39 3.38
N LEU A 138 -17.00 -1.71 4.63
CA LEU A 138 -17.71 -1.29 5.83
C LEU A 138 -17.71 0.24 6.03
N GLN A 139 -16.57 0.91 5.82
CA GLN A 139 -16.45 2.36 5.95
C GLN A 139 -17.17 3.12 4.82
N ARG A 140 -17.22 2.56 3.61
CA ARG A 140 -18.01 3.13 2.50
C ARG A 140 -19.52 2.99 2.74
N ALA A 141 -19.96 1.85 3.26
CA ALA A 141 -21.35 1.62 3.64
C ALA A 141 -21.79 2.59 4.77
N GLY A 142 -20.93 2.79 5.78
CA GLY A 142 -21.20 3.74 6.86
C GLY A 142 -21.39 5.18 6.38
N LEU A 143 -20.57 5.65 5.43
CA LEU A 143 -20.68 7.00 4.87
C LEU A 143 -21.99 7.21 4.08
N LEU A 144 -22.39 6.22 3.29
CA LEU A 144 -23.64 6.29 2.51
C LEU A 144 -24.87 6.29 3.44
N LEU A 145 -24.85 5.49 4.51
CA LEU A 145 -25.91 5.47 5.52
C LEU A 145 -26.01 6.82 6.26
N LEU A 146 -24.87 7.43 6.62
CA LEU A 146 -24.86 8.73 7.28
C LEU A 146 -25.42 9.85 6.39
N LEU A 147 -25.00 9.92 5.13
CA LEU A 147 -25.50 10.89 4.16
C LEU A 147 -27.00 10.69 3.87
N GLY A 148 -27.45 9.43 3.77
CA GLY A 148 -28.86 9.09 3.62
C GLY A 148 -29.70 9.53 4.82
N LEU A 149 -29.23 9.27 6.05
CA LEU A 149 -29.92 9.68 7.28
C LEU A 149 -30.02 11.21 7.40
N LEU A 150 -28.93 11.94 7.15
CA LEU A 150 -28.93 13.40 7.15
C LEU A 150 -29.89 13.98 6.10
N GLY A 151 -29.88 13.42 4.89
CA GLY A 151 -30.81 13.82 3.81
C GLY A 151 -32.27 13.56 4.18
N PHE A 152 -32.56 12.40 4.78
CA PHE A 152 -33.91 12.06 5.23
C PHE A 152 -34.40 12.98 6.35
N LEU A 153 -33.55 13.28 7.34
CA LEU A 153 -33.88 14.23 8.40
C LEU A 153 -34.10 15.65 7.86
N ALA A 154 -33.29 16.09 6.89
CA ALA A 154 -33.49 17.38 6.22
C ALA A 154 -34.82 17.42 5.45
N LEU A 155 -35.18 16.33 4.76
CA LEU A 155 -36.47 16.22 4.08
C LEU A 155 -37.63 16.25 5.06
N LEU A 156 -37.56 15.51 6.16
CA LEU A 156 -38.59 15.55 7.21
C LEU A 156 -38.73 16.96 7.79
N ALA A 157 -37.62 17.66 8.05
CA ALA A 157 -37.65 19.04 8.53
C ALA A 157 -38.26 20.00 7.49
N LEU A 158 -37.98 19.79 6.20
CA LEU A 158 -38.57 20.56 5.11
C LEU A 158 -40.08 20.32 5.00
N MET A 159 -40.51 19.06 5.02
CA MET A 159 -41.93 18.69 5.03
C MET A 159 -42.64 19.21 6.28
N SER A 160 -41.96 19.21 7.43
CA SER A 160 -42.49 19.80 8.68
C SER A 160 -42.67 21.32 8.58
N ARG A 161 -41.82 22.01 7.80
CA ARG A 161 -41.95 23.45 7.55
C ARG A 161 -43.03 23.78 6.52
N LEU A 162 -43.09 23.00 5.43
CA LEU A 162 -44.10 23.16 4.38
C LEU A 162 -45.51 22.83 4.89
N GLY A 163 -45.65 21.80 5.73
CA GLY A 163 -46.92 21.43 6.34
C GLY A 163 -47.50 22.53 7.24
N ARG A 164 -46.65 23.20 8.05
CA ARG A 164 -47.09 24.35 8.87
C ARG A 164 -47.51 25.55 8.02
N ALA A 165 -46.77 25.86 6.96
CA ALA A 165 -47.11 26.97 6.07
C ALA A 165 -48.47 26.78 5.35
N ALA A 166 -48.88 25.52 5.13
CA ALA A 166 -50.17 25.20 4.54
C ALA A 166 -51.36 25.38 5.51
N THR A 167 -51.16 25.17 6.82
CA THR A 167 -52.23 25.32 7.83
C THR A 167 -52.49 26.77 8.24
N ASP A 168 -51.49 27.66 8.14
CA ASP A 168 -51.64 29.06 8.55
C ASP A 168 -52.46 29.90 7.55
N ASN A 169 -52.67 29.41 6.32
CA ASN A 169 -53.42 30.10 5.27
C ASN A 169 -54.69 29.34 4.85
N ASP A 170 -55.20 28.41 5.66
CA ASP A 170 -56.42 27.66 5.34
C ASP A 170 -57.67 28.52 5.64
N PRO A 171 -58.39 29.03 4.62
CA PRO A 171 -59.58 29.87 4.81
C PRO A 171 -60.73 29.11 5.49
N ASN A 172 -60.65 27.78 5.60
CA ASN A 172 -61.62 26.97 6.33
C ASN A 172 -61.41 26.99 7.85
N LEU A 173 -60.25 27.45 8.33
CA LEU A 173 -59.96 27.65 9.76
C LEU A 173 -60.11 29.11 10.21
N ASP A 174 -60.47 30.03 9.32
CA ASP A 174 -60.67 31.44 9.67
C ASP A 174 -61.90 31.59 10.61
N PRO A 175 -61.72 32.05 11.86
CA PRO A 175 -62.82 32.20 12.80
C PRO A 175 -63.82 33.29 12.37
N LEU A 176 -63.44 34.16 11.43
CA LEU A 176 -64.29 35.17 10.80
C LEU A 176 -65.27 34.59 9.76
N MET A 177 -64.99 33.41 9.21
CA MET A 177 -65.83 32.76 8.20
C MET A 177 -66.86 31.79 8.80
N ASN A 178 -66.83 31.59 10.13
CA ASN A 178 -67.82 30.80 10.84
C ASN A 178 -68.87 31.72 11.50
N PRO A 179 -70.13 31.76 11.01
CA PRO A 179 -71.17 32.66 11.54
C PRO A 179 -71.55 32.41 13.01
N HIS A 180 -71.06 31.31 13.61
CA HIS A 180 -71.27 30.97 15.01
C HIS A 180 -70.13 31.42 15.94
N ILE A 181 -69.00 31.92 15.42
CA ILE A 181 -67.87 32.39 16.23
C ILE A 181 -67.88 33.91 16.29
N ARG A 182 -67.95 34.47 17.51
CA ARG A 182 -67.84 35.91 17.76
C ARG A 182 -66.47 36.19 18.36
N VAL A 183 -65.56 36.78 17.59
CA VAL A 183 -64.25 37.22 18.07
C VAL A 183 -64.38 38.57 18.79
N GLY A 184 -63.84 38.69 20.00
CA GLY A 184 -63.83 39.94 20.76
C GLY A 184 -62.77 40.92 20.25
N PRO A 185 -62.93 42.25 20.46
CA PRO A 185 -61.95 43.23 20.02
C PRO A 185 -60.62 43.04 20.77
N SER A 186 -59.52 43.03 20.02
CA SER A 186 -58.14 43.07 20.52
C SER A 186 -57.79 44.44 21.08
#